data_AF-A0A8T6Y958-F1
#
_entry.id   AF-A0A8T6Y958-F1
#
_cell.length_a   1.000
_cell.length_b   1.000
_cell.length_c   1.000
_cell.angle_alpha   90.00
_cell.angle_beta   90.00
_cell.angle_gamma   90.00
#
_symmetry.space_group_name_H-M   'P 1'
#
loop_
_entity.id
_entity.type
_entity.pdbx_description
1 polymer ?
#
loop_
_entity_poly.entity_id
_entity_poly.type
_entity_poly.pdbx_seq_one_letter_code
_entity_poly.pdbx_strand_id
1 'polypeptide(L)'
;MFILDKSKFCEFNLNNVKEFIKFWKQFYPGDNVKIFDSDNKISYINELNLKNDLTEDNVKRLLRWKDPLRLTEKIGNTRRENEKVLRVLEKMGDINNFRKRKISESDFFKKTRDIFPTGFVWQVFLFHIARPVEYPIADRYVYRAFTVLNEKNKVLEGWNGYTKYKEFFFDIVKSAEINPENKNDTSDIVSRLKEIDNALFAFGQFLDKYHPQSEDM
;
A
#
# COMPACT_ATOMS: atom_id res chain seq x y z
N MET A 1 -23.40 -15.13 19.49
CA MET A 1 -22.58 -15.85 18.50
C MET A 1 -22.99 -15.34 17.12
N PHE A 2 -22.17 -14.50 16.48
CA PHE A 2 -22.45 -14.00 15.14
C PHE A 2 -22.12 -15.13 14.15
N ILE A 3 -23.15 -15.74 13.57
CA ILE A 3 -22.98 -16.66 12.44
C ILE A 3 -22.74 -15.77 11.23
N LEU A 4 -21.49 -15.74 10.77
CA LEU A 4 -21.09 -15.08 9.55
C LEU A 4 -21.56 -15.94 8.37
N ASP A 5 -22.74 -15.62 7.87
CA ASP A 5 -23.30 -16.26 6.68
C ASP A 5 -22.48 -15.84 5.45
N LYS A 6 -21.92 -16.83 4.75
CA LYS A 6 -21.10 -16.63 3.54
C LYS A 6 -21.83 -15.80 2.48
N SER A 7 -23.15 -15.94 2.37
CA SER A 7 -23.96 -15.18 1.40
C SER A 7 -24.02 -13.67 1.70
N LYS A 8 -23.72 -13.26 2.94
CA LYS A 8 -23.74 -11.84 3.35
C LYS A 8 -22.44 -11.09 3.09
N PHE A 9 -21.36 -11.78 2.71
CA PHE A 9 -20.10 -11.13 2.35
C PHE A 9 -20.04 -10.68 0.89
N CYS A 10 -20.91 -11.25 0.06
CA CYS A 10 -20.96 -11.02 -1.39
C CYS A 10 -21.52 -9.64 -1.77
N GLU A 11 -22.42 -9.09 -0.96
CA GLU A 11 -22.95 -7.75 -1.20
C GLU A 11 -22.12 -6.69 -0.47
N PHE A 12 -20.92 -6.40 -0.99
CA PHE A 12 -20.23 -5.17 -0.57
C PHE A 12 -21.02 -3.96 -1.05
N ASN A 13 -21.89 -3.46 -0.18
CA ASN A 13 -22.67 -2.28 -0.46
C ASN A 13 -21.80 -1.03 -0.23
N LEU A 14 -21.39 -0.37 -1.33
CA LEU A 14 -20.65 0.89 -1.29
C LEU A 14 -21.36 1.99 -0.49
N ASN A 15 -22.67 1.89 -0.26
CA ASN A 15 -23.41 2.82 0.59
C ASN A 15 -22.99 2.77 2.08
N ASN A 16 -22.38 1.67 2.52
CA ASN A 16 -21.91 1.51 3.91
C ASN A 16 -20.38 1.60 4.04
N VAL A 17 -19.70 2.18 3.04
CA VAL A 17 -18.23 2.22 3.00
C VAL A 17 -17.61 2.88 4.23
N LYS A 18 -18.24 3.93 4.77
CA LYS A 18 -17.77 4.63 5.98
C LYS A 18 -17.79 3.71 7.20
N GLU A 19 -18.82 2.87 7.32
CA GLU A 19 -18.95 1.88 8.39
C GLU A 19 -17.94 0.75 8.22
N PHE A 20 -17.75 0.27 6.97
CA PHE A 20 -16.72 -0.70 6.63
C PHE A 20 -15.33 -0.20 7.05
N ILE A 21 -14.95 1.02 6.64
CA ILE A 21 -13.66 1.62 6.99
C ILE A 21 -13.53 1.74 8.50
N LYS A 22 -14.54 2.31 9.17
CA LYS A 22 -14.55 2.51 10.63
C LYS A 22 -14.38 1.18 11.38
N PHE A 23 -15.06 0.13 10.96
CA PHE A 23 -15.02 -1.17 11.61
C PHE A 23 -13.70 -1.91 11.33
N TRP A 24 -13.24 -1.98 10.09
CA TRP A 24 -12.08 -2.82 9.75
C TRP A 24 -10.75 -2.18 10.10
N LYS A 25 -10.62 -0.83 10.03
CA LYS A 25 -9.35 -0.16 10.31
C LYS A 25 -8.83 -0.42 11.72
N GLN A 26 -9.71 -0.68 12.69
CA GLN A 26 -9.34 -0.95 14.08
C GLN A 26 -8.58 -2.28 14.27
N PHE A 27 -8.73 -3.22 13.32
CA PHE A 27 -8.06 -4.51 13.35
C PHE A 27 -6.73 -4.50 12.60
N TYR A 28 -6.35 -3.37 12.01
CA TYR A 28 -5.01 -3.19 11.47
C TYR A 28 -4.01 -3.22 12.63
N PRO A 29 -2.94 -4.04 12.57
CA PRO A 29 -1.99 -4.22 13.68
C PRO A 29 -1.17 -2.96 14.03
N GLY A 30 -1.34 -1.87 13.28
CA GLY A 30 -0.73 -0.57 13.53
C GLY A 30 0.71 -0.46 13.06
N ASP A 31 1.21 0.78 12.99
CA ASP A 31 2.57 1.12 12.58
C ASP A 31 3.55 0.94 13.77
N ASN A 32 3.77 -0.31 14.17
CA ASN A 32 4.64 -0.64 15.30
C ASN A 32 6.10 -0.93 14.90
N VAL A 33 6.47 -0.60 13.66
CA VAL A 33 7.82 -0.86 13.14
C VAL A 33 8.80 0.18 13.69
N LYS A 34 9.91 -0.29 14.30
CA LYS A 34 10.96 0.56 14.85
C LYS A 34 11.93 1.04 13.77
N ILE A 35 12.52 2.21 13.99
CA ILE A 35 13.69 2.70 13.26
C ILE A 35 14.87 1.76 13.56
N PHE A 36 15.75 1.56 12.58
CA PHE A 36 16.94 0.73 12.76
C PHE A 36 17.84 1.27 13.88
N ASP A 37 18.34 0.37 14.74
CA ASP A 37 19.18 0.70 15.91
C ASP A 37 18.57 1.80 16.83
N SER A 38 17.23 1.86 16.92
CA SER A 38 16.51 2.84 17.75
C SER A 38 15.24 2.25 18.35
N ASP A 39 14.79 2.81 19.48
CA ASP A 39 13.48 2.51 20.08
C ASP A 39 12.33 3.32 19.49
N ASN A 40 12.64 4.33 18.68
CA ASN A 40 11.65 5.17 18.03
C ASN A 40 10.89 4.38 16.95
N LYS A 41 9.58 4.63 16.85
CA LYS A 41 8.73 4.05 15.80
C LYS A 41 8.78 4.87 14.52
N ILE A 42 8.64 4.20 13.39
CA ILE A 42 8.51 4.84 12.09
C ILE A 42 7.10 5.40 11.96
N SER A 43 7.01 6.71 11.71
CA SER A 43 5.74 7.35 11.33
C SER A 43 5.62 7.35 9.82
N TYR A 44 4.78 6.47 9.26
CA TYR A 44 4.59 6.35 7.81
C TYR A 44 4.28 7.72 7.16
N ILE A 45 3.35 8.50 7.73
CA ILE A 45 2.97 9.82 7.20
C ILE A 45 4.14 10.81 7.20
N ASN A 46 4.93 10.85 8.28
CA ASN A 46 6.08 11.76 8.35
C ASN A 46 7.18 11.36 7.37
N GLU A 47 7.45 10.06 7.23
CA GLU A 47 8.48 9.57 6.33
C GLU A 47 8.13 9.73 4.85
N LEU A 48 6.85 9.86 4.49
CA LEU A 48 6.48 10.24 3.12
C LEU A 48 6.98 11.62 2.71
N ASN A 49 7.38 12.47 3.65
CA ASN A 49 7.95 13.80 3.44
C ASN A 49 7.16 14.64 2.41
N LEU A 50 5.82 14.66 2.53
CA LEU A 50 4.85 15.07 1.49
C LEU A 50 5.11 16.43 0.81
N LYS A 51 5.83 17.35 1.46
CA LYS A 51 6.14 18.70 0.96
C LYS A 51 7.55 18.85 0.38
N ASN A 52 8.39 17.83 0.50
CA ASN A 52 9.78 17.86 0.05
C ASN A 52 10.13 16.60 -0.76
N ASP A 53 11.39 16.53 -1.17
CA ASP A 53 12.00 15.32 -1.72
C ASP A 53 12.17 14.25 -0.65
N LEU A 54 11.96 12.99 -1.03
CA LEU A 54 12.34 11.86 -0.19
C LEU A 54 13.86 11.88 -0.02
N THR A 55 14.29 11.79 1.24
CA THR A 55 15.68 11.58 1.62
C THR A 55 15.99 10.08 1.69
N GLU A 56 17.28 9.75 1.79
CA GLU A 56 17.74 8.37 1.95
C GLU A 56 17.11 7.71 3.19
N ASP A 57 17.09 8.44 4.32
CA ASP A 57 16.47 7.99 5.57
C ASP A 57 14.98 7.74 5.43
N ASN A 58 14.26 8.62 4.73
CA ASN A 58 12.84 8.44 4.47
C ASN A 58 12.59 7.13 3.72
N VAL A 59 13.33 6.90 2.63
CA VAL A 59 13.18 5.71 1.80
C VAL A 59 13.51 4.45 2.59
N LYS A 60 14.63 4.44 3.33
CA LYS A 60 15.03 3.33 4.20
C LYS A 60 13.95 2.96 5.21
N ARG A 61 13.40 3.97 5.91
CA ARG A 61 12.34 3.78 6.90
C ARG A 61 11.02 3.33 6.28
N LEU A 62 10.64 3.87 5.12
CA LEU A 62 9.42 3.44 4.41
C LEU A 62 9.52 1.99 3.90
N LEU A 63 10.69 1.58 3.39
CA LEU A 63 10.95 0.20 2.98
C LEU A 63 10.87 -0.75 4.18
N ARG A 64 11.51 -0.40 5.29
CA ARG A 64 11.43 -1.14 6.56
C ARG A 64 10.01 -1.20 7.11
N TRP A 65 9.27 -0.10 7.04
CA TRP A 65 7.87 -0.05 7.45
C TRP A 65 7.00 -1.02 6.64
N LYS A 66 7.22 -1.10 5.33
CA LYS A 66 6.45 -1.99 4.44
C LYS A 66 6.81 -3.47 4.63
N ASP A 67 8.08 -3.79 4.84
CA ASP A 67 8.56 -5.16 5.10
C ASP A 67 9.70 -5.16 6.13
N PRO A 68 9.37 -5.23 7.43
CA PRO A 68 10.35 -5.14 8.52
C PRO A 68 11.29 -6.33 8.58
N LEU A 69 11.06 -7.38 7.77
CA LEU A 69 11.87 -8.58 7.74
C LEU A 69 12.82 -8.62 6.53
N ARG A 70 12.42 -8.07 5.37
CA ARG A 70 13.15 -8.26 4.10
C ARG A 70 13.62 -6.99 3.42
N LEU A 71 13.00 -5.84 3.71
CA LEU A 71 13.38 -4.54 3.11
C LEU A 71 13.94 -3.59 4.15
N THR A 72 14.83 -4.13 4.98
CA THR A 72 15.60 -3.39 5.97
C THR A 72 16.94 -2.98 5.40
N GLU A 73 17.50 -1.87 5.89
CA GLU A 73 18.81 -1.35 5.49
C GLU A 73 19.91 -2.40 5.63
N LYS A 74 19.82 -3.23 6.68
CA LYS A 74 20.75 -4.32 6.96
C LYS A 74 20.07 -5.68 7.03
N ILE A 75 20.76 -6.71 6.56
CA ILE A 75 20.27 -8.11 6.53
C ILE A 75 20.67 -8.86 7.81
N GLY A 76 19.67 -9.15 8.64
CA GLY A 76 19.79 -10.01 9.82
C GLY A 76 20.95 -9.66 10.78
N ASN A 77 21.52 -10.66 11.42
CA ASN A 77 22.62 -10.50 12.38
C ASN A 77 23.96 -10.12 11.74
N THR A 78 24.08 -10.24 10.41
CA THR A 78 25.35 -10.01 9.69
C THR A 78 25.66 -8.53 9.48
N ARG A 79 24.69 -7.63 9.73
CA ARG A 79 24.80 -6.17 9.50
C ARG A 79 25.27 -5.79 8.08
N ARG A 80 25.17 -6.69 7.10
CA ARG A 80 25.46 -6.40 5.69
C ARG A 80 24.36 -5.53 5.10
N GLU A 81 24.74 -4.60 4.25
CA GLU A 81 23.80 -3.75 3.51
C GLU A 81 22.88 -4.61 2.62
N ASN A 82 21.62 -4.23 2.55
CA ASN A 82 20.63 -4.93 1.74
C ASN A 82 20.67 -4.40 0.30
N GLU A 83 21.13 -5.23 -0.64
CA GLU A 83 21.25 -4.87 -2.05
C GLU A 83 19.93 -4.36 -2.67
N LYS A 84 18.78 -4.86 -2.20
CA LYS A 84 17.47 -4.35 -2.66
C LYS A 84 17.28 -2.90 -2.24
N VAL A 85 17.65 -2.56 -1.01
CA VAL A 85 17.58 -1.19 -0.50
C VAL A 85 18.58 -0.31 -1.23
N LEU A 86 19.83 -0.77 -1.39
CA LEU A 86 20.87 -0.02 -2.13
C LEU A 86 20.42 0.33 -3.56
N ARG A 87 19.82 -0.62 -4.31
CA ARG A 87 19.27 -0.33 -5.65
C ARG A 87 18.19 0.75 -5.65
N VAL A 88 17.33 0.78 -4.61
CA VAL A 88 16.32 1.85 -4.48
C VAL A 88 17.02 3.19 -4.24
N LEU A 89 18.04 3.22 -3.38
CA LEU A 89 18.77 4.44 -3.03
C LEU A 89 19.57 5.00 -4.22
N GLU A 90 20.23 4.14 -4.99
CA GLU A 90 20.92 4.52 -6.24
C GLU A 90 19.98 5.17 -7.27
N LYS A 91 18.68 4.85 -7.21
CA LYS A 91 17.64 5.38 -8.10
C LYS A 91 16.70 6.38 -7.41
N MET A 92 17.05 6.88 -6.23
CA MET A 92 16.21 7.82 -5.48
C MET A 92 15.89 9.10 -6.26
N GLY A 93 16.83 9.56 -7.10
CA GLY A 93 16.61 10.68 -8.02
C GLY A 93 15.42 10.46 -8.97
N ASP A 94 15.23 9.24 -9.47
CA ASP A 94 14.10 8.89 -10.34
C ASP A 94 12.78 8.91 -9.56
N ILE A 95 12.77 8.47 -8.30
CA ILE A 95 11.59 8.51 -7.41
C ILE A 95 11.17 9.96 -7.18
N ASN A 96 12.12 10.84 -6.84
CA ASN A 96 11.84 12.27 -6.63
C ASN A 96 11.46 13.00 -7.94
N ASN A 97 12.04 12.61 -9.09
CA ASN A 97 11.63 13.12 -10.39
C ASN A 97 10.19 12.71 -10.74
N PHE A 98 9.80 11.46 -10.47
CA PHE A 98 8.44 10.99 -10.67
C PHE A 98 7.44 11.72 -9.76
N ARG A 99 7.80 11.89 -8.48
CA ARG A 99 7.05 12.71 -7.51
C ARG A 99 6.78 14.12 -8.01
N LYS A 100 7.78 14.76 -8.61
CA LYS A 100 7.69 16.10 -9.23
C LYS A 100 7.06 16.11 -10.62
N ARG A 101 6.57 14.96 -11.11
CA ARG A 101 6.01 14.80 -12.46
C ARG A 101 6.99 15.18 -13.60
N LYS A 102 8.29 15.03 -13.36
CA LYS A 102 9.35 15.25 -14.36
C LYS A 102 9.58 14.06 -15.29
N ILE A 103 9.12 12.88 -14.90
CA ILE A 103 9.13 11.67 -15.73
C ILE A 103 7.73 11.06 -15.77
N SER A 104 7.42 10.36 -16.87
CA SER A 104 6.12 9.75 -17.09
C SER A 104 5.90 8.51 -16.21
N GLU A 105 4.65 8.07 -16.07
CA GLU A 105 4.31 6.80 -15.41
C GLU A 105 4.98 5.60 -16.11
N SER A 106 4.97 5.58 -17.44
CA SER A 106 5.59 4.50 -18.23
C SER A 106 7.10 4.44 -18.01
N ASP A 107 7.76 5.60 -17.99
CA ASP A 107 9.21 5.65 -17.78
C ASP A 107 9.57 5.26 -16.36
N PHE A 108 8.83 5.77 -15.36
CA PHE A 108 9.05 5.37 -13.98
C PHE A 108 8.80 3.87 -13.78
N PHE A 109 7.78 3.30 -14.43
CA PHE A 109 7.52 1.86 -14.36
C PHE A 109 8.71 1.04 -14.86
N LYS A 110 9.33 1.43 -15.98
CA LYS A 110 10.58 0.80 -16.46
C LYS A 110 11.68 0.89 -15.39
N LYS A 111 11.89 2.06 -14.77
CA LYS A 111 12.87 2.22 -13.67
C LYS A 111 12.57 1.32 -12.48
N THR A 112 11.30 1.15 -12.10
CA THR A 112 10.95 0.27 -10.98
C THR A 112 11.25 -1.21 -11.28
N ARG A 113 11.20 -1.65 -12.55
CA ARG A 113 11.60 -3.00 -12.96
C ARG A 113 13.11 -3.21 -12.86
N ASP A 114 13.91 -2.17 -13.07
CA ASP A 114 15.36 -2.25 -12.87
C ASP A 114 15.70 -2.42 -11.38
N ILE A 115 14.95 -1.75 -10.49
CA ILE A 115 15.15 -1.82 -9.03
C ILE A 115 14.65 -3.15 -8.45
N PHE A 116 13.44 -3.56 -8.85
CA PHE A 116 12.77 -4.79 -8.46
C PHE A 116 12.39 -5.60 -9.70
N PRO A 117 13.32 -6.40 -10.26
CA PRO A 117 13.03 -7.24 -11.44
C PRO A 117 11.90 -8.23 -11.20
N THR A 118 11.84 -8.76 -9.98
CA THR A 118 10.75 -9.60 -9.48
C THR A 118 10.10 -8.91 -8.28
N GLY A 119 8.78 -9.02 -8.17
CA GLY A 119 8.00 -8.41 -7.09
C GLY A 119 7.28 -7.13 -7.49
N PHE A 120 6.19 -7.30 -8.24
CA PHE A 120 5.32 -6.24 -8.71
C PHE A 120 4.77 -5.34 -7.59
N VAL A 121 4.45 -5.91 -6.42
CA VAL A 121 4.00 -5.15 -5.24
C VAL A 121 5.06 -4.14 -4.78
N TRP A 122 6.36 -4.46 -4.90
CA TRP A 122 7.44 -3.54 -4.55
C TRP A 122 7.59 -2.41 -5.58
N GLN A 123 7.39 -2.74 -6.86
CA GLN A 123 7.34 -1.72 -7.92
C GLN A 123 6.23 -0.71 -7.64
N VAL A 124 5.00 -1.19 -7.38
CA VAL A 124 3.86 -0.35 -7.00
C VAL A 124 4.13 0.44 -5.73
N PHE A 125 4.82 -0.13 -4.75
CA PHE A 125 5.17 0.59 -3.53
C PHE A 125 6.06 1.82 -3.80
N LEU A 126 6.95 1.77 -4.80
CA LEU A 126 7.73 2.94 -5.22
C LEU A 126 6.86 4.04 -5.84
N PHE A 127 5.82 3.67 -6.60
CA PHE A 127 4.81 4.62 -7.08
C PHE A 127 4.07 5.28 -5.91
N HIS A 128 3.67 4.46 -4.94
CA HIS A 128 2.95 4.90 -3.77
C HIS A 128 3.74 5.90 -2.93
N ILE A 129 5.00 5.62 -2.55
CA ILE A 129 5.78 6.57 -1.73
C ILE A 129 6.10 7.87 -2.49
N ALA A 130 6.17 7.81 -3.83
CA ALA A 130 6.37 8.99 -4.65
C ALA A 130 5.11 9.86 -4.71
N ARG A 131 3.93 9.27 -4.95
CA ARG A 131 2.65 9.96 -5.15
C ARG A 131 1.50 9.22 -4.43
N PRO A 132 1.45 9.27 -3.08
CA PRO A 132 0.54 8.43 -2.28
C PRO A 132 -0.93 8.78 -2.46
N VAL A 133 -1.24 10.00 -2.91
CA VAL A 133 -2.62 10.43 -3.24
C VAL A 133 -3.14 9.75 -4.51
N GLU A 134 -2.27 9.26 -5.38
CA GLU A 134 -2.62 8.77 -6.72
C GLU A 134 -2.42 7.27 -6.92
N TYR A 135 -1.59 6.65 -6.07
CA TYR A 135 -1.21 5.26 -6.16
C TYR A 135 -1.45 4.62 -4.78
N PRO A 136 -2.58 3.93 -4.57
CA PRO A 136 -2.87 3.29 -3.29
C PRO A 136 -1.90 2.15 -2.98
N ILE A 137 -1.82 1.76 -1.71
CA ILE A 137 -0.96 0.65 -1.32
C ILE A 137 -1.52 -0.63 -1.91
N ALA A 138 -0.66 -1.44 -2.53
CA ALA A 138 -0.99 -2.79 -2.94
C ALA A 138 -0.25 -3.81 -2.06
N ASP A 139 -0.96 -4.84 -1.63
CA ASP A 139 -0.38 -6.07 -1.10
C ASP A 139 -1.35 -7.24 -1.27
N ARG A 140 -0.92 -8.44 -0.84
CA ARG A 140 -1.70 -9.67 -1.00
C ARG A 140 -3.07 -9.61 -0.31
N TYR A 141 -3.18 -8.94 0.82
CA TYR A 141 -4.42 -8.89 1.59
C TYR A 141 -5.38 -7.86 1.01
N VAL A 142 -4.86 -6.70 0.62
CA VAL A 142 -5.62 -5.71 -0.14
C VAL A 142 -6.16 -6.31 -1.44
N TYR A 143 -5.36 -7.08 -2.18
CA TYR A 143 -5.84 -7.76 -3.39
C TYR A 143 -6.86 -8.86 -3.10
N ARG A 144 -6.74 -9.57 -1.97
CA ARG A 144 -7.78 -10.51 -1.54
C ARG A 144 -9.09 -9.80 -1.25
N ALA A 145 -9.05 -8.68 -0.51
CA ALA A 145 -10.23 -7.87 -0.25
C ALA A 145 -10.85 -7.38 -1.57
N PHE A 146 -10.05 -6.80 -2.46
CA PHE A 146 -10.49 -6.40 -3.80
C PHE A 146 -11.19 -7.53 -4.56
N THR A 147 -10.60 -8.73 -4.57
CA THR A 147 -11.17 -9.88 -5.31
C THR A 147 -12.55 -10.28 -4.79
N VAL A 148 -12.73 -10.26 -3.46
CA VAL A 148 -14.01 -10.64 -2.84
C VAL A 148 -15.05 -9.52 -2.96
N LEU A 149 -14.66 -8.27 -2.75
CA LEU A 149 -15.59 -7.13 -2.74
C LEU A 149 -15.98 -6.67 -4.14
N ASN A 150 -15.18 -6.99 -5.16
CA ASN A 150 -15.39 -6.60 -6.54
C ASN A 150 -15.67 -7.82 -7.41
N GLU A 151 -16.75 -8.55 -7.10
CA GLU A 151 -17.26 -9.85 -7.64
C GLU A 151 -17.27 -10.04 -9.19
N LYS A 152 -16.69 -9.11 -9.94
CA LYS A 152 -16.66 -9.04 -11.40
C LYS A 152 -15.29 -9.34 -12.03
N ASN A 153 -14.23 -9.62 -11.25
CA ASN A 153 -12.89 -9.81 -11.82
C ASN A 153 -12.17 -11.06 -11.30
N LYS A 154 -11.71 -11.92 -12.24
CA LYS A 154 -10.54 -12.78 -12.01
C LYS A 154 -9.39 -11.92 -11.49
N VAL A 155 -8.57 -12.48 -10.59
CA VAL A 155 -7.30 -11.86 -10.17
C VAL A 155 -6.50 -11.56 -11.43
N LEU A 156 -6.36 -10.28 -11.77
CA LEU A 156 -5.52 -9.86 -12.88
C LEU A 156 -4.14 -9.53 -12.31
N GLU A 157 -3.12 -10.08 -12.95
CA GLU A 157 -1.74 -9.88 -12.52
C GLU A 157 -1.13 -8.61 -13.13
N GLY A 158 -0.09 -8.10 -12.48
CA GLY A 158 0.70 -6.98 -12.99
C GLY A 158 -0.08 -5.66 -13.09
N TRP A 159 0.35 -4.80 -14.02
CA TRP A 159 -0.12 -3.42 -14.10
C TRP A 159 -1.62 -3.30 -14.37
N ASN A 160 -2.19 -4.16 -15.22
CA ASN A 160 -3.61 -4.14 -15.53
C ASN A 160 -4.48 -4.46 -14.30
N GLY A 161 -4.07 -5.46 -13.50
CA GLY A 161 -4.75 -5.77 -12.25
C GLY A 161 -4.67 -4.64 -11.23
N TYR A 162 -3.49 -4.01 -11.14
CA TYR A 162 -3.32 -2.85 -10.29
C TYR A 162 -4.16 -1.65 -10.73
N THR A 163 -4.29 -1.38 -12.03
CA THR A 163 -5.17 -0.31 -12.54
C THR A 163 -6.62 -0.53 -12.10
N LYS A 164 -7.14 -1.76 -12.24
CA LYS A 164 -8.51 -2.07 -11.77
C LYS A 164 -8.66 -1.97 -10.25
N TYR A 165 -7.64 -2.40 -9.50
CA TYR A 165 -7.62 -2.19 -8.05
C TYR A 165 -7.63 -0.71 -7.70
N LYS A 166 -6.83 0.10 -8.39
CA LYS A 166 -6.77 1.54 -8.21
C LYS A 166 -8.13 2.19 -8.49
N GLU A 167 -8.81 1.82 -9.57
CA GLU A 167 -10.17 2.28 -9.87
C GLU A 167 -11.14 1.95 -8.74
N PHE A 168 -11.19 0.69 -8.30
CA PHE A 168 -12.01 0.25 -7.17
C PHE A 168 -11.68 1.01 -5.87
N PHE A 169 -10.40 1.24 -5.59
CA PHE A 169 -9.98 2.00 -4.43
C PHE A 169 -10.52 3.44 -4.50
N PHE A 170 -10.47 4.08 -5.67
CA PHE A 170 -11.01 5.43 -5.82
C PHE A 170 -12.55 5.49 -5.82
N ASP A 171 -13.24 4.40 -6.17
CA ASP A 171 -14.69 4.28 -5.95
C ASP A 171 -15.04 4.29 -4.45
N ILE A 172 -14.22 3.60 -3.63
CA ILE A 172 -14.32 3.64 -2.16
C ILE A 172 -14.04 5.06 -1.64
N VAL A 173 -12.96 5.70 -2.11
CA VAL A 173 -12.59 7.08 -1.72
C VAL A 173 -13.74 8.06 -2.00
N LYS A 174 -14.34 7.97 -3.19
CA LYS A 174 -15.48 8.80 -3.59
C LYS A 174 -16.70 8.53 -2.70
N SER A 175 -17.02 7.26 -2.47
CA SER A 175 -18.15 6.85 -1.62
C SER A 175 -17.94 7.25 -0.15
N ALA A 176 -16.68 7.35 0.29
CA ALA A 176 -16.30 7.82 1.62
C ALA A 176 -16.26 9.36 1.74
N GLU A 177 -16.61 10.09 0.67
CA GLU A 177 -16.60 11.56 0.61
C GLU A 177 -15.21 12.14 0.98
N ILE A 178 -14.15 11.48 0.53
CA ILE A 178 -12.79 12.01 0.59
C ILE A 178 -12.56 12.74 -0.74
N ASN A 179 -12.14 14.00 -0.69
CA ASN A 179 -11.73 14.76 -1.87
C ASN A 179 -10.19 14.76 -1.99
N PRO A 180 -9.58 13.95 -2.87
CA PRO A 180 -8.12 13.87 -3.02
C PRO A 180 -7.50 15.14 -3.62
N GLU A 181 -8.31 16.01 -4.23
CA GLU A 181 -7.85 17.24 -4.87
C GLU A 181 -7.74 18.42 -3.89
N ASN A 182 -8.16 18.25 -2.62
CA ASN A 182 -8.06 19.30 -1.62
C ASN A 182 -6.60 19.55 -1.22
N LYS A 183 -5.94 20.50 -1.90
CA LYS A 183 -4.51 20.82 -1.70
C LYS A 183 -4.18 21.45 -0.35
N ASN A 184 -5.18 21.86 0.43
CA ASN A 184 -4.94 22.59 1.68
C ASN A 184 -4.35 21.69 2.78
N ASP A 185 -4.58 20.37 2.72
CA ASP A 185 -3.98 19.43 3.66
C ASP A 185 -3.71 18.04 3.05
N THR A 186 -2.59 17.92 2.32
CA THR A 186 -2.15 16.65 1.74
C THR A 186 -1.89 15.58 2.81
N SER A 187 -1.50 15.97 4.03
CA SER A 187 -1.22 15.02 5.10
C SER A 187 -2.50 14.38 5.63
N ASP A 188 -3.55 15.17 5.84
CA ASP A 188 -4.88 14.68 6.21
C ASP A 188 -5.44 13.74 5.13
N ILE A 189 -5.37 14.15 3.86
CA ILE A 189 -5.82 13.29 2.74
C ILE A 189 -5.11 11.95 2.77
N VAL A 190 -3.78 11.93 2.80
CA VAL A 190 -3.01 10.68 2.80
C VAL A 190 -3.33 9.83 4.03
N SER A 191 -3.57 10.46 5.18
CA SER A 191 -4.00 9.75 6.39
C SER A 191 -5.37 9.09 6.20
N ARG A 192 -6.35 9.78 5.62
CA ARG A 192 -7.68 9.23 5.29
C ARG A 192 -7.62 8.11 4.25
N LEU A 193 -6.78 8.25 3.22
CA LEU A 193 -6.54 7.18 2.25
C LEU A 193 -5.90 5.95 2.92
N LYS A 194 -4.97 6.17 3.86
CA LYS A 194 -4.35 5.10 4.63
C LYS A 194 -5.37 4.36 5.52
N GLU A 195 -6.42 5.02 6.00
CA GLU A 195 -7.49 4.35 6.74
C GLU A 195 -8.25 3.34 5.86
N ILE A 196 -8.44 3.67 4.57
CA ILE A 196 -9.02 2.75 3.59
C ILE A 196 -8.09 1.55 3.38
N ASP A 197 -6.80 1.81 3.13
CA ASP A 197 -5.79 0.75 2.99
C ASP A 197 -5.78 -0.18 4.22
N ASN A 198 -5.84 0.38 5.43
CA ASN A 198 -5.88 -0.37 6.68
C ASN A 198 -7.13 -1.26 6.79
N ALA A 199 -8.29 -0.73 6.41
CA ALA A 199 -9.54 -1.47 6.41
C ALA A 199 -9.53 -2.63 5.40
N LEU A 200 -9.09 -2.36 4.17
CA LEU A 200 -8.95 -3.39 3.12
C LEU A 200 -7.95 -4.48 3.52
N PHE A 201 -6.81 -4.07 4.09
CA PHE A 201 -5.81 -5.01 4.61
C PHE A 201 -6.40 -5.91 5.69
N ALA A 202 -7.01 -5.32 6.72
CA ALA A 202 -7.55 -6.06 7.86
C ALA A 202 -8.66 -7.03 7.42
N PHE A 203 -9.54 -6.59 6.53
CA PHE A 203 -10.55 -7.45 5.94
C PHE A 203 -9.94 -8.58 5.12
N GLY A 204 -8.96 -8.29 4.26
CA GLY A 204 -8.24 -9.31 3.48
C GLY A 204 -7.49 -10.32 4.35
N GLN A 205 -6.95 -9.89 5.48
CA GLN A 205 -6.32 -10.77 6.46
C GLN A 205 -7.35 -11.64 7.19
N PHE A 206 -8.52 -11.10 7.50
CA PHE A 206 -9.64 -11.87 8.02
C PHE A 206 -10.07 -12.95 7.01
N LEU A 207 -10.23 -12.59 5.73
CA LEU A 207 -10.56 -13.53 4.67
C LEU A 207 -9.51 -14.65 4.53
N ASP A 208 -8.22 -14.36 4.70
CA ASP A 208 -7.15 -15.38 4.73
C ASP A 208 -7.44 -16.50 5.72
N LYS A 209 -7.93 -16.12 6.90
CA LYS A 209 -8.10 -17.02 8.05
C LYS A 209 -9.43 -17.77 8.01
N TYR A 210 -10.47 -17.16 7.45
CA TYR A 210 -11.85 -17.63 7.58
C TYR A 210 -12.56 -17.89 6.25
N HIS A 211 -11.92 -17.54 5.13
CA HIS A 211 -12.35 -17.85 3.78
C HIS A 211 -11.18 -18.47 3.00
N PRO A 212 -10.77 -19.72 3.33
CA PRO A 212 -9.82 -20.44 2.50
C PRO A 212 -10.35 -20.41 1.08
N GLN A 213 -9.54 -19.93 0.13
CA GLN A 213 -9.80 -20.28 -1.26
C GLN A 213 -9.80 -21.81 -1.26
N SER A 214 -10.91 -22.42 -1.67
CA SER A 214 -10.91 -23.84 -1.97
C SER A 214 -9.70 -24.09 -2.87
N GLU A 215 -8.74 -24.86 -2.36
CA GLU A 215 -7.74 -25.50 -3.19
C GLU A 215 -8.53 -26.31 -4.21
N ASP A 216 -8.67 -25.76 -5.42
CA ASP A 216 -8.97 -26.45 -6.68
C ASP A 216 -9.08 -25.39 -7.79
N MET A 217 -7.93 -25.09 -8.40
CA MET A 217 -7.75 -24.81 -9.83
C MET A 217 -6.26 -24.85 -10.19
#